data_AF-A0A2E8Z3K3-F1
#
_entry.id   AF-A0A2E8Z3K3-F1
#
_cell.length_a   1.000
_cell.length_b   1.000
_cell.length_c   1.000
_cell.angle_alpha   90.00
_cell.angle_beta   90.00
_cell.angle_gamma   90.00
#
_symmetry.space_group_name_H-M   'P 1'
#
loop_
_entity.id
_entity.type
_entity.pdbx_description
1 polymer ?
#
loop_
_entity_poly.entity_id
_entity_poly.type
_entity_poly.pdbx_seq_one_letter_code
_entity_poly.pdbx_strand_id
1 'polypeptide(L)'
;MGPADAEQQPDVDPDLTTVAGIAPEDGRLAHPATHPDGGRARSRSEAENEVVGFVCDLLAAPETAVGGVEQGVQAAATTVLRGARDARPTVRRPTVVLPASAHPAWFEAAAAVGVTPLVVAVDLDGRVPVGGLTAAITPDTVLLLVSAPSWATGAIDPVPWAAAAAAVRDVPLHVDASSGGWTMAYGERLGRLRHPWDFSVPGVSSVTVELGPDDGSADGLVAVLHRTPDVRRDLMPDAAGQGPQESARAWEPAGVALADAAETCREVGHDTFARLAADALDAVRDLCLAVADVPGVSVAASPDATTLVLRAGAAADPFTLADTLHEQGWSAQPVLGVGHTPLLRLPVTPAMADHVDDVVEAIASASSAAQRRGRAQVDPTLDRLLAELDPDQPSVYSTQLLLGAAAALDEHPGSGARRSAVNLLLHAADGTSRDALLRAYREAGRRPLRRGTPRLTEQE
;
A
#
# COMPACT_ATOMS: atom_id res chain seq x y z
N MET A 1 -52.85 -44.42 53.29
CA MET A 1 -53.64 -43.21 53.61
C MET A 1 -52.65 -42.05 53.58
N GLY A 2 -52.54 -41.20 52.57
CA GLY A 2 -53.07 -41.13 51.21
C GLY A 2 -51.92 -40.70 50.25
N PRO A 3 -52.20 -40.51 48.95
CA PRO A 3 -51.22 -40.45 47.86
C PRO A 3 -50.88 -39.00 47.42
N ALA A 4 -50.05 -38.88 46.37
CA ALA A 4 -49.72 -37.73 45.51
C ALA A 4 -48.21 -37.39 45.57
N ASP A 5 -47.47 -37.15 44.49
CA ASP A 5 -47.70 -37.24 43.06
C ASP A 5 -46.31 -37.42 42.42
N ALA A 6 -46.25 -38.25 41.38
CA ALA A 6 -45.10 -38.34 40.50
C ALA A 6 -45.23 -37.21 39.46
N GLU A 7 -44.67 -36.05 39.76
CA GLU A 7 -44.41 -35.03 38.75
C GLU A 7 -42.99 -35.20 38.21
N GLN A 8 -42.92 -35.59 36.94
CA GLN A 8 -41.75 -35.48 36.09
C GLN A 8 -41.27 -34.03 36.11
N GLN A 9 -40.11 -33.81 36.70
CA GLN A 9 -39.44 -32.53 36.62
C GLN A 9 -38.86 -32.41 35.20
N PRO A 10 -39.30 -31.42 34.40
CA PRO A 10 -38.78 -31.22 33.06
C PRO A 10 -37.29 -30.86 33.15
N ASP A 11 -36.55 -31.42 32.21
CA ASP A 11 -35.15 -31.16 31.91
C ASP A 11 -34.91 -29.64 31.93
N VAL A 12 -34.18 -29.17 32.95
CA VAL A 12 -33.86 -27.74 33.08
C VAL A 12 -32.81 -27.43 32.02
N ASP A 13 -33.27 -26.67 31.03
CA ASP A 13 -32.56 -25.88 30.03
C ASP A 13 -31.08 -25.61 30.42
N PRO A 14 -30.10 -25.96 29.57
CA PRO A 14 -28.70 -25.81 29.91
C PRO A 14 -28.38 -24.34 30.19
N ASP A 15 -27.75 -24.12 31.34
CA ASP A 15 -27.08 -22.89 31.72
C ASP A 15 -26.35 -22.28 30.51
N LEU A 16 -26.51 -20.97 30.26
CA LEU A 16 -25.92 -20.24 29.12
C LEU A 16 -24.40 -20.43 29.03
N THR A 17 -23.77 -20.82 30.13
CA THR A 17 -22.36 -21.23 30.22
C THR A 17 -22.04 -22.48 29.38
N THR A 18 -23.00 -23.41 29.23
CA THR A 18 -22.87 -24.66 28.47
C THR A 18 -23.05 -24.43 26.97
N VAL A 19 -23.92 -23.49 26.57
CA VAL A 19 -24.09 -23.10 25.16
C VAL A 19 -22.88 -22.29 24.67
N ALA A 20 -22.20 -21.56 25.55
CA ALA A 20 -21.00 -20.79 25.22
C ALA A 20 -19.68 -21.58 25.36
N GLY A 21 -19.65 -22.71 26.07
CA GLY A 21 -18.44 -23.54 26.21
C GLY A 21 -17.27 -22.90 26.95
N ILE A 22 -17.52 -21.94 27.86
CA ILE A 22 -16.47 -21.20 28.56
C ILE A 22 -16.47 -21.56 30.05
N ALA A 23 -15.53 -22.43 30.44
CA ALA A 23 -15.19 -22.64 31.85
C ALA A 23 -14.35 -21.43 32.35
N PRO A 24 -14.64 -20.84 33.53
CA PRO A 24 -14.00 -19.60 33.99
C PRO A 24 -12.54 -19.74 34.43
N GLU A 25 -12.01 -20.96 34.54
CA GLU A 25 -10.66 -21.23 35.07
C GLU A 25 -9.52 -21.18 34.02
N ASP A 26 -9.83 -21.09 32.72
CA ASP A 26 -8.85 -21.36 31.65
C ASP A 26 -8.30 -20.13 30.90
N GLY A 27 -8.49 -18.91 31.41
CA GLY A 27 -7.99 -17.70 30.72
C GLY A 27 -8.70 -17.40 29.38
N ARG A 28 -9.94 -17.87 29.22
CA ARG A 28 -10.71 -17.87 27.96
C ARG A 28 -11.55 -16.61 27.71
N LEU A 29 -10.97 -15.44 27.93
CA LEU A 29 -11.40 -14.20 27.25
C LEU A 29 -10.26 -13.66 26.38
N ALA A 30 -9.57 -14.57 25.69
CA ALA A 30 -8.55 -14.25 24.73
C ALA A 30 -8.94 -14.85 23.37
N HIS A 31 -8.85 -14.02 22.33
CA HIS A 31 -9.25 -14.38 20.98
C HIS A 31 -8.38 -15.55 20.48
N PRO A 32 -8.93 -16.69 20.02
CA PRO A 32 -8.15 -17.89 19.67
C PRO A 32 -7.01 -17.64 18.66
N ALA A 33 -7.12 -16.57 17.88
CA ALA A 33 -6.11 -16.17 16.93
C ALA A 33 -4.85 -15.48 17.52
N THR A 34 -4.69 -15.42 18.85
CA THR A 34 -3.41 -15.09 19.52
C THR A 34 -2.74 -16.32 20.16
N HIS A 35 -3.22 -17.53 19.85
CA HIS A 35 -2.82 -18.78 20.50
C HIS A 35 -2.51 -19.92 19.51
N PRO A 36 -1.29 -19.99 18.94
CA PRO A 36 -0.75 -21.24 18.43
C PRO A 36 -0.14 -22.05 19.59
N ASP A 37 -0.57 -23.30 19.71
CA ASP A 37 -0.07 -24.43 20.53
C ASP A 37 0.87 -24.17 21.73
N GLY A 38 0.36 -24.45 22.94
CA GLY A 38 1.13 -24.86 24.12
C GLY A 38 1.98 -23.81 24.84
N GLY A 39 2.13 -22.61 24.29
CA GLY A 39 2.83 -21.47 24.91
C GLY A 39 1.90 -20.46 25.61
N ARG A 40 2.48 -19.53 26.41
CA ARG A 40 1.73 -18.37 26.93
C ARG A 40 1.31 -17.49 25.75
N ALA A 41 0.04 -17.11 25.72
CA ALA A 41 -0.51 -16.17 24.75
C ALA A 41 0.34 -14.89 24.65
N ARG A 42 0.71 -14.50 23.42
CA ARG A 42 1.32 -13.20 23.19
C ARG A 42 0.28 -12.13 23.43
N SER A 43 0.61 -11.13 24.23
CA SER A 43 -0.15 -9.89 24.20
C SER A 43 0.04 -9.22 22.83
N ARG A 44 -0.92 -8.38 22.44
CA ARG A 44 -0.81 -7.55 21.24
C ARG A 44 0.50 -6.77 21.20
N SER A 45 0.84 -6.13 22.32
CA SER A 45 2.04 -5.31 22.46
C SER A 45 3.32 -6.14 22.29
N GLU A 46 3.34 -7.38 22.78
CA GLU A 46 4.46 -8.31 22.55
C GLU A 46 4.58 -8.68 21.08
N ALA A 47 3.48 -9.03 20.41
CA ALA A 47 3.49 -9.34 18.98
C ALA A 47 3.94 -8.14 18.12
N GLU A 48 3.42 -6.93 18.41
CA GLU A 48 3.85 -5.69 17.74
C GLU A 48 5.35 -5.44 17.95
N ASN A 49 5.84 -5.54 19.18
CA ASN A 49 7.26 -5.29 19.50
C ASN A 49 8.20 -6.32 18.87
N GLU A 50 7.77 -7.57 18.72
CA GLU A 50 8.56 -8.61 18.05
C GLU A 50 8.70 -8.35 16.55
N VAL A 51 7.60 -7.96 15.90
CA VAL A 51 7.61 -7.55 14.49
C VAL A 51 8.46 -6.31 14.30
N VAL A 52 8.27 -5.28 15.13
CA VAL A 52 9.07 -4.04 15.10
C VAL A 52 10.55 -4.36 15.33
N GLY A 53 10.87 -5.20 16.31
CA GLY A 53 12.23 -5.65 16.60
C GLY A 53 12.87 -6.36 15.41
N PHE A 54 12.14 -7.28 14.78
CA PHE A 54 12.61 -8.00 13.58
C PHE A 54 12.93 -7.05 12.42
N VAL A 55 12.10 -6.03 12.17
CA VAL A 55 12.37 -5.04 11.12
C VAL A 55 13.53 -4.11 11.53
N CYS A 56 13.63 -3.73 12.81
CA CYS A 56 14.77 -2.98 13.33
C CYS A 56 16.09 -3.74 13.21
N ASP A 57 16.10 -5.06 13.37
CA ASP A 57 17.31 -5.89 13.19
C ASP A 57 17.72 -5.99 11.71
N LEU A 58 16.74 -5.88 10.81
CA LEU A 58 16.93 -5.93 9.36
C LEU A 58 17.50 -4.61 8.84
N LEU A 59 16.89 -3.49 9.21
CA LEU A 59 17.36 -2.14 8.89
C LEU A 59 18.53 -1.77 9.81
N ALA A 60 19.42 -0.86 9.42
CA ALA A 60 20.49 -0.38 10.29
C ALA A 60 19.96 0.57 11.40
N ALA A 61 18.86 0.19 12.07
CA ALA A 61 18.19 0.98 13.09
C ALA A 61 19.07 1.12 14.33
N PRO A 62 19.19 2.32 14.92
CA PRO A 62 19.92 2.48 16.17
C PRO A 62 19.16 1.86 17.36
N GLU A 63 19.85 1.61 18.46
CA GLU A 63 19.24 1.11 19.71
C GLU A 63 18.14 2.04 20.26
N THR A 64 18.16 3.32 19.89
CA THR A 64 17.12 4.30 20.25
C THR A 64 15.86 4.19 19.41
N ALA A 65 15.85 3.34 18.38
CA ALA A 65 14.72 3.23 17.47
C ALA A 65 13.49 2.70 18.18
N VAL A 66 12.34 3.24 17.81
CA VAL A 66 11.03 2.80 18.29
C VAL A 66 10.07 2.69 17.12
N GLY A 67 9.03 1.88 17.26
CA GLY A 67 8.03 1.77 16.21
C GLY A 67 6.70 1.24 16.69
N GLY A 68 5.84 1.01 15.70
CA GLY A 68 4.57 0.31 15.81
C GLY A 68 4.18 -0.26 14.45
N VAL A 69 3.05 -0.95 14.39
CA VAL A 69 2.52 -1.50 13.15
C VAL A 69 1.14 -0.91 12.88
N GLU A 70 0.94 -0.44 11.66
CA GLU A 70 -0.28 0.21 11.19
C GLU A 70 -0.98 -0.65 10.13
N GLN A 71 -2.31 -0.53 10.04
CA GLN A 71 -3.11 -1.26 9.05
C GLN A 71 -3.03 -0.55 7.68
N GLY A 72 -2.05 -0.96 6.87
CA GLY A 72 -1.84 -0.50 5.50
C GLY A 72 -1.06 0.82 5.38
N VAL A 73 -0.58 1.10 4.16
CA VAL A 73 0.27 2.27 3.86
C VAL A 73 -0.45 3.59 4.15
N GLN A 74 -1.77 3.65 3.97
CA GLN A 74 -2.56 4.86 4.25
C GLN A 74 -2.59 5.19 5.75
N ALA A 75 -2.76 4.20 6.61
CA ALA A 75 -2.69 4.37 8.05
C ALA A 75 -1.31 4.84 8.48
N ALA A 76 -0.26 4.17 8.00
CA ALA A 76 1.13 4.51 8.26
C ALA A 76 1.48 5.95 7.85
N ALA A 77 1.13 6.34 6.62
CA ALA A 77 1.34 7.71 6.12
C ALA A 77 0.58 8.74 6.96
N THR A 78 -0.65 8.42 7.40
CA THR A 78 -1.46 9.29 8.28
C THR A 78 -0.79 9.46 9.63
N THR A 79 -0.31 8.37 10.24
CA THR A 79 0.44 8.40 11.50
C THR A 79 1.67 9.29 11.34
N VAL A 80 2.52 9.04 10.33
CA VAL A 80 3.75 9.81 10.11
C VAL A 80 3.48 11.30 9.90
N LEU A 81 2.56 11.65 9.00
CA LEU A 81 2.26 13.06 8.70
C LEU A 81 1.62 13.79 9.88
N ARG A 82 0.75 13.11 10.64
CA ARG A 82 0.18 13.67 11.86
C ARG A 82 1.28 14.01 12.87
N GLY A 83 2.19 13.07 13.13
CA GLY A 83 3.29 13.28 14.07
C GLY A 83 4.19 14.43 13.64
N ALA A 84 4.57 14.48 12.36
CA ALA A 84 5.38 15.56 11.82
C ALA A 84 4.71 16.94 11.95
N ARG A 85 3.40 17.01 11.68
CA ARG A 85 2.60 18.24 11.85
C ARG A 85 2.54 18.66 13.31
N ASP A 86 2.22 17.73 14.21
CA ASP A 86 1.95 18.02 15.62
C ASP A 86 3.24 18.37 16.38
N ALA A 87 4.40 17.85 15.94
CA ALA A 87 5.72 18.23 16.42
C ALA A 87 6.12 19.68 16.07
N ARG A 88 5.41 20.34 15.13
CA ARG A 88 5.66 21.74 14.75
C ARG A 88 4.39 22.60 14.95
N PRO A 89 3.87 22.75 16.18
CA PRO A 89 2.57 23.38 16.44
C PRO A 89 2.53 24.88 16.10
N THR A 90 3.68 25.52 15.94
CA THR A 90 3.79 26.92 15.53
C THR A 90 3.56 27.14 14.03
N VAL A 91 3.68 26.08 13.21
CA VAL A 91 3.47 26.16 11.76
C VAL A 91 1.98 26.20 11.47
N ARG A 92 1.50 27.31 10.86
CA ARG A 92 0.07 27.52 10.61
C ARG A 92 -0.44 26.84 9.34
N ARG A 93 0.45 26.58 8.37
CA ARG A 93 0.12 26.00 7.06
C ARG A 93 1.10 24.87 6.74
N PRO A 94 1.04 23.75 7.48
CA PRO A 94 2.04 22.70 7.39
C PRO A 94 2.13 22.13 5.97
N THR A 95 3.36 21.97 5.46
CA THR A 95 3.62 21.39 4.14
C THR A 95 4.45 20.11 4.24
N VAL A 96 4.25 19.17 3.31
CA VAL A 96 5.13 18.01 3.09
C VAL A 96 5.74 18.12 1.71
N VAL A 97 7.08 18.03 1.61
CA VAL A 97 7.76 17.95 0.31
C VAL A 97 7.87 16.49 -0.08
N LEU A 98 7.38 16.13 -1.27
CA LEU A 98 7.40 14.76 -1.77
C LEU A 98 7.55 14.69 -3.30
N PRO A 99 8.13 13.61 -3.85
CA PRO A 99 8.16 13.37 -5.29
C PRO A 99 6.78 13.13 -5.88
N ALA A 100 6.60 13.43 -7.16
CA ALA A 100 5.40 13.07 -7.93
C ALA A 100 5.19 11.54 -8.01
N SER A 101 6.26 10.76 -7.81
CA SER A 101 6.25 9.30 -7.78
C SER A 101 5.95 8.71 -6.39
N ALA A 102 5.68 9.53 -5.37
CA ALA A 102 5.35 9.06 -4.03
C ALA A 102 4.06 8.22 -4.04
N HIS A 103 3.94 7.28 -3.09
CA HIS A 103 2.77 6.43 -2.99
C HIS A 103 1.48 7.27 -2.83
N PRO A 104 0.39 6.99 -3.57
CA PRO A 104 -0.86 7.77 -3.53
C PRO A 104 -1.42 7.99 -2.12
N ALA A 105 -1.21 7.04 -1.22
CA ALA A 105 -1.63 7.12 0.17
C ALA A 105 -1.05 8.31 0.94
N TRP A 106 0.12 8.85 0.56
CA TRP A 106 0.66 10.06 1.18
C TRP A 106 -0.17 11.31 0.86
N PHE A 107 -0.73 11.39 -0.35
CA PHE A 107 -1.62 12.49 -0.73
C PHE A 107 -2.95 12.40 0.03
N GLU A 108 -3.49 11.19 0.15
CA GLU A 108 -4.71 10.93 0.92
C GLU A 108 -4.51 11.24 2.42
N ALA A 109 -3.37 10.81 2.98
CA ALA A 109 -2.99 11.10 4.36
C ALA A 109 -2.80 12.60 4.60
N ALA A 110 -2.11 13.31 3.69
CA ALA A 110 -1.90 14.75 3.78
C ALA A 110 -3.24 15.52 3.82
N ALA A 111 -4.19 15.15 2.95
CA ALA A 111 -5.53 15.69 3.00
C ALA A 111 -6.26 15.38 4.32
N ALA A 112 -6.13 14.14 4.83
CA ALA A 112 -6.77 13.71 6.07
C ALA A 112 -6.24 14.44 7.32
N VAL A 113 -4.97 14.86 7.33
CA VAL A 113 -4.35 15.56 8.46
C VAL A 113 -4.16 17.06 8.23
N GLY A 114 -4.65 17.61 7.12
CA GLY A 114 -4.54 19.04 6.81
C GLY A 114 -3.12 19.52 6.55
N VAL A 115 -2.29 18.68 5.95
CA VAL A 115 -0.93 19.01 5.49
C VAL A 115 -0.97 19.21 3.97
N THR A 116 -0.32 20.26 3.45
CA THR A 116 -0.32 20.58 2.02
C THR A 116 0.88 19.92 1.30
N PRO A 117 0.68 19.06 0.30
CA PRO A 117 1.78 18.50 -0.49
C PRO A 117 2.44 19.56 -1.38
N LEU A 118 3.78 19.62 -1.35
CA LEU A 118 4.63 20.32 -2.30
C LEU A 118 5.29 19.28 -3.19
N VAL A 119 4.69 19.05 -4.35
CA VAL A 119 5.04 17.96 -5.26
C VAL A 119 6.22 18.34 -6.14
N VAL A 120 7.27 17.52 -6.12
CA VAL A 120 8.48 17.70 -6.93
C VAL A 120 8.43 16.74 -8.12
N ALA A 121 8.57 17.27 -9.34
CA ALA A 121 8.62 16.44 -10.54
C ALA A 121 9.83 15.50 -10.53
N VAL A 122 9.65 14.30 -11.09
CA VAL A 122 10.72 13.32 -11.30
C VAL A 122 11.16 13.31 -12.77
N ASP A 123 12.32 12.73 -13.03
CA ASP A 123 12.84 12.57 -14.39
C ASP A 123 12.17 11.40 -15.15
N LEU A 124 12.66 11.11 -16.36
CA LEU A 124 12.12 10.05 -17.22
C LEU A 124 12.34 8.64 -16.65
N ASP A 125 13.33 8.48 -15.77
CA ASP A 125 13.62 7.25 -15.06
C ASP A 125 12.82 7.15 -13.75
N GLY A 126 12.01 8.16 -13.45
CA GLY A 126 11.15 8.18 -12.28
C GLY A 126 11.86 8.60 -10.99
N ARG A 127 13.06 9.18 -11.08
CA ARG A 127 13.85 9.63 -9.93
C ARG A 127 13.66 11.12 -9.66
N VAL A 128 13.57 11.48 -8.39
CA VAL A 128 13.49 12.90 -8.01
C VAL A 128 14.87 13.58 -8.05
N PRO A 129 15.02 14.74 -8.71
CA PRO A 129 16.27 15.49 -8.68
C PRO A 129 16.46 16.15 -7.30
N VAL A 130 17.65 15.97 -6.72
CA VAL A 130 18.04 16.57 -5.41
C VAL A 130 17.77 18.07 -5.35
N GLY A 131 18.06 18.79 -6.45
CA GLY A 131 17.83 20.23 -6.53
C GLY A 131 16.36 20.61 -6.40
N GLY A 132 15.45 19.79 -6.95
CA GLY A 132 14.00 19.98 -6.83
C GLY A 132 13.51 19.81 -5.40
N LEU A 133 13.95 18.73 -4.72
CA LEU A 133 13.65 18.50 -3.31
C LEU A 133 14.13 19.67 -2.44
N THR A 134 15.39 20.07 -2.62
CA THR A 134 16.02 21.12 -1.81
C THR A 134 15.33 22.47 -1.99
N ALA A 135 14.93 22.82 -3.22
CA ALA A 135 14.26 24.08 -3.52
C ALA A 135 12.81 24.13 -2.99
N ALA A 136 12.16 22.98 -2.83
CA ALA A 136 10.78 22.89 -2.35
C ALA A 136 10.65 23.01 -0.83
N ILE A 137 11.72 22.81 -0.05
CA ILE A 137 11.68 22.95 1.41
C ILE A 137 11.48 24.42 1.79
N THR A 138 10.39 24.69 2.51
CA THR A 138 10.01 26.01 3.02
C THR A 138 10.01 26.03 4.56
N PRO A 139 9.90 27.21 5.21
CA PRO A 139 9.78 27.29 6.67
C PRO A 139 8.56 26.52 7.22
N ASP A 140 7.51 26.39 6.40
CA ASP A 140 6.28 25.66 6.73
C ASP A 140 6.40 24.14 6.52
N THR A 141 7.53 23.64 6.00
CA THR A 141 7.73 22.21 5.76
C THR A 141 7.88 21.45 7.06
N VAL A 142 6.97 20.51 7.31
CA VAL A 142 6.97 19.66 8.51
C VAL A 142 7.64 18.31 8.27
N LEU A 143 7.72 17.87 7.01
CA LEU A 143 8.32 16.59 6.62
C LEU A 143 8.88 16.67 5.19
N LEU A 144 10.05 16.07 4.98
CA LEU A 144 10.53 15.68 3.66
C LEU A 144 10.32 14.17 3.48
N LEU A 145 9.70 13.77 2.38
CA LEU A 145 9.45 12.38 2.02
C LEU A 145 10.29 12.00 0.79
N VAL A 146 10.88 10.81 0.80
CA VAL A 146 11.49 10.15 -0.36
C VAL A 146 11.13 8.67 -0.35
N SER A 147 11.21 7.99 -1.49
CA SER A 147 10.86 6.57 -1.59
C SER A 147 12.06 5.66 -1.86
N ALA A 148 12.02 4.43 -1.34
CA ALA A 148 13.06 3.43 -1.51
C ALA A 148 12.49 1.99 -1.59
N PRO A 149 12.10 1.52 -2.79
CA PRO A 149 11.81 2.30 -4.00
C PRO A 149 10.49 3.07 -3.95
N SER A 150 10.27 3.94 -4.94
CA SER A 150 8.95 4.43 -5.31
C SER A 150 8.03 3.30 -5.74
N TRP A 151 6.81 3.28 -5.20
CA TRP A 151 5.74 2.39 -5.64
C TRP A 151 5.43 2.55 -7.13
N ALA A 152 5.43 3.79 -7.64
CA ALA A 152 5.03 4.10 -9.01
C ALA A 152 6.06 3.66 -10.05
N THR A 153 7.35 3.82 -9.75
CA THR A 153 8.43 3.68 -10.75
C THR A 153 9.45 2.59 -10.41
N GLY A 154 9.44 2.06 -9.19
CA GLY A 154 10.46 1.13 -8.71
C GLY A 154 11.84 1.76 -8.48
N ALA A 155 11.95 3.08 -8.64
CA ALA A 155 13.22 3.81 -8.50
C ALA A 155 13.47 4.21 -7.04
N ILE A 156 14.71 4.08 -6.58
CA ILE A 156 15.18 4.59 -5.29
C ILE A 156 15.53 6.07 -5.47
N ASP A 157 14.94 6.92 -4.63
CA ASP A 157 15.26 8.34 -4.55
C ASP A 157 16.65 8.58 -3.93
N PRO A 158 17.27 9.76 -4.11
CA PRO A 158 18.61 10.05 -3.60
C PRO A 158 18.60 10.31 -2.07
N VAL A 159 18.36 9.27 -1.27
CA VAL A 159 18.15 9.35 0.19
C VAL A 159 19.29 10.08 0.93
N PRO A 160 20.60 9.79 0.69
CA PRO A 160 21.68 10.49 1.40
C PRO A 160 21.68 12.00 1.15
N TRP A 161 21.34 12.42 -0.06
CA TRP A 161 21.27 13.83 -0.42
C TRP A 161 20.03 14.50 0.14
N ALA A 162 18.88 13.83 0.11
CA ALA A 162 17.66 14.29 0.75
C ALA A 162 17.86 14.46 2.27
N ALA A 163 18.55 13.54 2.92
CA ALA A 163 18.86 13.60 4.34
C ALA A 163 19.71 14.82 4.69
N ALA A 164 20.75 15.08 3.89
CA ALA A 164 21.59 16.27 4.06
C ALA A 164 20.80 17.57 3.84
N ALA A 165 19.93 17.62 2.81
CA ALA A 165 19.11 18.80 2.52
C ALA A 165 18.09 19.08 3.64
N ALA A 166 17.46 18.04 4.17
CA ALA A 166 16.51 18.14 5.27
C ALA A 166 17.18 18.60 6.57
N ALA A 167 18.36 18.04 6.88
CA ALA A 167 19.13 18.37 8.07
C ALA A 167 19.55 19.86 8.11
N VAL A 168 19.94 20.44 6.97
CA VAL A 168 20.30 21.88 6.88
C VAL A 168 19.11 22.79 7.23
N ARG A 169 17.88 22.29 7.08
CA ARG A 169 16.64 23.03 7.30
C ARG A 169 15.90 22.63 8.57
N ASP A 170 16.47 21.73 9.38
CA ASP A 170 15.83 21.17 10.57
C ASP A 170 14.44 20.57 10.26
N VAL A 171 14.36 19.84 9.13
CA VAL A 171 13.17 19.13 8.67
C VAL A 171 13.42 17.63 8.82
N PRO A 172 12.51 16.84 9.43
CA PRO A 172 12.67 15.40 9.48
C PRO A 172 12.53 14.78 8.08
N LEU A 173 13.35 13.76 7.82
CA LEU A 173 13.26 12.94 6.61
C LEU A 173 12.52 11.63 6.92
N HIS A 174 11.47 11.34 6.17
CA HIS A 174 10.85 10.02 6.09
C HIS A 174 11.25 9.30 4.80
N VAL A 175 11.60 8.03 4.93
CA VAL A 175 11.83 7.14 3.79
C VAL A 175 10.67 6.17 3.68
N ASP A 176 9.90 6.29 2.61
CA ASP A 176 8.85 5.33 2.28
C ASP A 176 9.43 4.12 1.55
N ALA A 177 9.56 3.02 2.28
CA ALA A 177 9.98 1.73 1.75
C ALA A 177 8.87 0.69 1.91
N SER A 178 7.60 1.14 1.87
CA SER A 178 6.45 0.23 1.93
C SER A 178 6.47 -0.73 0.74
N SER A 179 6.81 -0.24 -0.45
CA SER A 179 7.08 -1.07 -1.62
C SER A 179 8.52 -1.57 -1.55
N GLY A 180 8.75 -2.88 -1.48
CA GLY A 180 10.08 -3.48 -1.73
C GLY A 180 11.17 -3.27 -0.67
N GLY A 181 10.94 -2.51 0.41
CA GLY A 181 11.95 -2.25 1.46
C GLY A 181 12.49 -3.52 2.12
N TRP A 182 11.62 -4.52 2.28
CA TRP A 182 11.96 -5.84 2.78
C TRP A 182 13.03 -6.53 1.92
N THR A 183 12.76 -6.65 0.61
CA THR A 183 13.70 -7.24 -0.35
C THR A 183 14.97 -6.42 -0.48
N MET A 184 14.88 -5.10 -0.41
CA MET A 184 16.05 -4.23 -0.48
C MET A 184 17.03 -4.47 0.67
N ALA A 185 16.53 -4.52 1.91
CA ALA A 185 17.39 -4.72 3.07
C ALA A 185 18.16 -6.05 3.01
N TYR A 186 17.49 -7.15 2.61
CA TYR A 186 18.19 -8.42 2.39
C TYR A 186 19.12 -8.38 1.18
N GLY A 187 18.72 -7.72 0.09
CA GLY A 187 19.56 -7.52 -1.08
C GLY A 187 20.89 -6.82 -0.75
N GLU A 188 20.88 -5.83 0.15
CA GLU A 188 22.09 -5.17 0.64
C GLU A 188 22.95 -6.11 1.50
N ARG A 189 22.33 -6.87 2.41
CA ARG A 189 23.04 -7.88 3.23
C ARG A 189 23.70 -8.97 2.39
N LEU A 190 23.08 -9.34 1.28
CA LEU A 190 23.61 -10.29 0.29
C LEU A 190 24.62 -9.66 -0.67
N GLY A 191 24.89 -8.36 -0.56
CA GLY A 191 25.81 -7.63 -1.44
C GLY A 191 25.31 -7.44 -2.87
N ARG A 192 24.01 -7.67 -3.12
CA ARG A 192 23.32 -7.52 -4.42
C ARG A 192 22.90 -6.07 -4.68
N LEU A 193 22.62 -5.30 -3.63
CA LEU A 193 22.26 -3.88 -3.71
C LEU A 193 23.28 -3.02 -2.94
N ARG A 194 23.46 -1.76 -3.37
CA ARG A 194 24.47 -0.83 -2.80
C ARG A 194 23.97 0.61 -2.74
N HIS A 195 22.73 0.83 -2.30
CA HIS A 195 22.12 2.15 -2.26
C HIS A 195 21.66 2.48 -0.85
N PRO A 196 22.46 3.16 0.00
CA PRO A 196 22.07 3.41 1.37
C PRO A 196 20.77 4.25 1.42
N TRP A 197 19.76 3.70 2.06
CA TRP A 197 18.38 4.21 2.03
C TRP A 197 17.70 4.21 3.40
N ASP A 198 18.17 3.39 4.33
CA ASP A 198 17.56 3.18 5.64
C ASP A 198 18.23 4.03 6.74
N PHE A 199 18.15 3.59 8.00
CA PHE A 199 18.76 4.27 9.13
C PHE A 199 20.31 4.33 9.09
N SER A 200 20.97 3.60 8.19
CA SER A 200 22.41 3.74 7.93
C SER A 200 22.77 5.14 7.40
N VAL A 201 21.82 5.84 6.78
CA VAL A 201 21.97 7.22 6.33
C VAL A 201 21.73 8.19 7.50
N PRO A 202 22.73 8.97 7.94
CA PRO A 202 22.52 10.00 8.94
C PRO A 202 21.50 11.02 8.46
N GLY A 203 20.49 11.31 9.29
CA GLY A 203 19.40 12.25 8.97
C GLY A 203 18.06 11.58 8.61
N VAL A 204 18.05 10.30 8.20
CA VAL A 204 16.81 9.54 8.08
C VAL A 204 16.15 9.44 9.45
N SER A 205 14.98 10.07 9.61
CA SER A 205 14.30 10.23 10.90
C SER A 205 13.26 9.11 11.14
N SER A 206 12.67 8.59 10.06
CA SER A 206 11.70 7.50 10.12
C SER A 206 11.64 6.73 8.80
N VAL A 207 11.18 5.49 8.87
CA VAL A 207 11.05 4.57 7.72
C VAL A 207 9.73 3.80 7.84
N THR A 208 8.99 3.64 6.73
CA THR A 208 7.89 2.68 6.61
C THR A 208 8.32 1.45 5.84
N VAL A 209 7.90 0.27 6.28
CA VAL A 209 8.13 -1.00 5.59
C VAL A 209 6.88 -1.85 5.64
N GLU A 210 6.38 -2.31 4.49
CA GLU A 210 5.26 -3.25 4.43
C GLU A 210 5.74 -4.68 4.70
N LEU A 211 4.97 -5.42 5.49
CA LEU A 211 5.30 -6.76 5.97
C LEU A 211 4.70 -7.86 5.07
N GLY A 212 3.81 -7.49 4.15
CA GLY A 212 3.15 -8.37 3.20
C GLY A 212 3.66 -8.19 1.77
N PRO A 213 3.14 -8.99 0.82
CA PRO A 213 3.43 -8.80 -0.60
C PRO A 213 2.91 -7.43 -1.06
N ASP A 214 3.68 -6.77 -1.93
CA ASP A 214 3.31 -5.51 -2.56
C ASP A 214 2.30 -5.78 -3.70
N ASP A 215 1.06 -6.09 -3.30
CA ASP A 215 -0.06 -6.36 -4.20
C ASP A 215 -0.97 -5.15 -4.41
N GLY A 216 -0.69 -4.04 -3.71
CA GLY A 216 -1.49 -2.81 -3.74
C GLY A 216 -2.81 -2.92 -2.97
N SER A 217 -2.97 -3.93 -2.11
CA SER A 217 -4.12 -4.05 -1.21
C SER A 217 -4.03 -3.06 -0.04
N ALA A 218 -5.19 -2.67 0.49
CA ALA A 218 -5.25 -1.80 1.67
C ALA A 218 -5.13 -2.58 3.00
N ASP A 219 -5.01 -3.91 2.93
CA ASP A 219 -5.14 -4.81 4.08
C ASP A 219 -3.78 -5.28 4.63
N GLY A 220 -2.66 -4.84 4.02
CA GLY A 220 -1.31 -5.13 4.47
C GLY A 220 -0.98 -4.55 5.85
N LEU A 221 0.06 -5.07 6.50
CA LEU A 221 0.61 -4.52 7.73
C LEU A 221 1.86 -3.71 7.41
N VAL A 222 1.97 -2.51 7.97
CA VAL A 222 3.12 -1.62 7.72
C VAL A 222 3.80 -1.29 9.05
N ALA A 223 5.07 -1.65 9.17
CA ALA A 223 5.90 -1.20 10.28
C ALA A 223 6.28 0.27 10.07
N VAL A 224 6.03 1.10 11.08
CA VAL A 224 6.45 2.51 11.13
C VAL A 224 7.55 2.62 12.17
N LEU A 225 8.76 2.93 11.74
CA LEU A 225 9.94 3.04 12.60
C LEU A 225 10.40 4.49 12.68
N HIS A 226 10.79 4.92 13.87
CA HIS A 226 11.38 6.22 14.15
C HIS A 226 12.77 6.03 14.76
N ARG A 227 13.73 6.88 14.36
CA ARG A 227 15.11 6.81 14.85
C ARG A 227 15.22 7.01 16.37
N THR A 228 14.35 7.86 16.93
CA THR A 228 14.36 8.22 18.36
C THR A 228 12.94 8.34 18.91
N PRO A 229 12.72 8.13 20.22
CA PRO A 229 11.38 8.19 20.83
C PRO A 229 10.74 9.57 20.80
N ASP A 230 11.54 10.64 20.74
CA ASP A 230 11.04 12.03 20.74
C ASP A 230 10.11 12.32 19.56
N VAL A 231 10.35 11.68 18.41
CA VAL A 231 9.52 11.84 17.21
C VAL A 231 8.15 11.14 17.36
N ARG A 232 8.04 10.16 18.25
CA ARG A 232 6.81 9.39 18.51
C ARG A 232 5.93 10.02 19.59
N ARG A 233 6.50 10.82 20.50
CA ARG A 233 5.80 11.36 21.68
C ARG A 233 4.54 12.17 21.33
N ASP A 234 4.50 12.78 20.16
CA ASP A 234 3.37 13.60 19.70
C ASP A 234 2.24 12.80 19.02
N LEU A 235 2.41 11.49 18.81
CA LEU A 235 1.41 10.59 18.20
C LEU A 235 0.43 9.99 19.21
N MET A 236 0.77 10.07 20.50
CA MET A 236 -0.07 9.60 21.59
C MET A 236 -0.63 10.83 22.29
N PRO A 237 -1.85 11.29 21.95
CA PRO A 237 -2.47 12.32 22.76
C PRO A 237 -2.58 11.77 24.18
N ASP A 238 -1.95 12.44 25.14
CA ASP A 238 -2.18 12.19 26.56
C ASP A 238 -3.69 12.24 26.78
N ALA A 239 -4.33 11.09 26.90
CA ALA A 239 -5.75 10.99 27.19
C ALA A 239 -5.99 11.38 28.65
N ALA A 240 -5.54 12.55 29.11
CA ALA A 240 -5.76 13.17 30.41
C ALA A 240 -5.79 12.20 31.63
N GLY A 241 -5.06 11.09 31.58
CA GLY A 241 -5.12 10.00 32.57
C GLY A 241 -6.50 9.32 32.74
N GLN A 242 -7.45 9.50 31.81
CA GLN A 242 -8.78 8.90 31.88
C GLN A 242 -8.93 7.79 30.84
N GLY A 243 -8.58 6.56 31.22
CA GLY A 243 -8.75 5.38 30.39
C GLY A 243 -7.80 4.24 30.75
N PRO A 244 -7.95 3.07 30.11
CA PRO A 244 -6.95 2.02 30.20
C PRO A 244 -5.56 2.55 29.80
N GLN A 245 -4.51 2.04 30.45
CA GLN A 245 -3.10 2.38 30.15
C GLN A 245 -2.74 2.10 28.68
N GLU A 246 -3.44 1.15 28.06
CA GLU A 246 -3.43 0.88 26.62
C GLU A 246 -4.60 1.63 25.96
N SER A 247 -4.34 2.81 25.40
CA SER A 247 -5.29 3.50 24.54
C SER A 247 -5.17 2.96 23.12
N ALA A 248 -6.28 2.50 22.53
CA ALA A 248 -6.32 2.16 21.10
C ALA A 248 -5.86 3.37 20.26
N ARG A 249 -4.80 3.21 19.49
CA ARG A 249 -4.35 4.17 18.48
C ARG A 249 -5.34 4.15 17.32
N ALA A 250 -5.46 5.30 16.65
CA ALA A 250 -6.18 5.32 15.38
C ALA A 250 -5.42 4.43 14.38
N TRP A 251 -6.14 3.56 13.67
CA TRP A 251 -5.63 2.71 12.58
C TRP A 251 -4.83 1.45 12.97
N GLU A 252 -4.98 1.03 14.22
CA GLU A 252 -4.41 -0.22 14.73
C GLU A 252 -4.86 -1.46 13.93
N PRO A 253 -3.92 -2.36 13.58
CA PRO A 253 -4.26 -3.65 13.01
C PRO A 253 -5.09 -4.54 13.92
N ALA A 254 -5.77 -5.54 13.39
CA ALA A 254 -6.36 -6.59 14.22
C ALA A 254 -5.28 -7.39 14.98
N GLY A 255 -5.52 -7.75 16.24
CA GLY A 255 -4.55 -8.47 17.06
C GLY A 255 -4.11 -9.82 16.48
N VAL A 256 -5.02 -10.50 15.76
CA VAL A 256 -4.71 -11.72 14.99
C VAL A 256 -3.64 -11.49 13.93
N ALA A 257 -3.79 -10.45 13.11
CA ALA A 257 -2.87 -10.18 12.02
C ALA A 257 -1.46 -9.89 12.54
N LEU A 258 -1.35 -9.21 13.68
CA LEU A 258 -0.06 -9.00 14.35
C LEU A 258 0.54 -10.29 14.90
N ALA A 259 -0.28 -11.16 15.50
CA ALA A 259 0.19 -12.45 16.00
C ALA A 259 0.70 -13.34 14.85
N ASP A 260 -0.03 -13.39 13.74
CA ASP A 260 0.35 -14.14 12.53
C ASP A 260 1.64 -13.58 11.92
N ALA A 261 1.79 -12.25 11.85
CA ALA A 261 3.02 -11.62 11.38
C ALA A 261 4.22 -11.91 12.29
N ALA A 262 4.02 -11.87 13.62
CA ALA A 262 5.06 -12.18 14.60
C ALA A 262 5.47 -13.67 14.56
N GLU A 263 4.53 -14.58 14.32
CA GLU A 263 4.83 -16.00 14.11
C GLU A 263 5.57 -16.22 12.79
N THR A 264 5.10 -15.60 11.69
CA THR A 264 5.76 -15.66 10.38
C THR A 264 7.20 -15.19 10.46
N CYS A 265 7.47 -14.06 11.13
CA CYS A 265 8.83 -13.54 11.31
C CYS A 265 9.74 -14.56 12.02
N ARG A 266 9.21 -15.28 13.03
CA ARG A 266 9.96 -16.31 13.76
C ARG A 266 10.18 -17.58 12.97
N GLU A 267 9.12 -18.14 12.39
CA GLU A 267 9.16 -19.45 11.73
C GLU A 267 9.96 -19.39 10.43
N VAL A 268 9.77 -18.32 9.65
CA VAL A 268 10.47 -18.15 8.37
C VAL A 268 11.93 -17.74 8.60
N GLY A 269 12.14 -16.74 9.47
CA GLY A 269 13.46 -16.26 9.88
C GLY A 269 14.27 -15.58 8.77
N HIS A 270 15.29 -14.81 9.17
CA HIS A 270 16.09 -13.99 8.24
C HIS A 270 16.70 -14.76 7.07
N ASP A 271 17.12 -16.01 7.26
CA ASP A 271 17.79 -16.79 6.19
C ASP A 271 16.84 -17.14 5.03
N THR A 272 15.64 -17.62 5.34
CA THR A 272 14.64 -17.95 4.32
C THR A 272 14.21 -16.70 3.58
N PHE A 273 13.99 -15.64 4.33
CA PHE A 273 13.63 -14.33 3.80
C PHE A 273 14.71 -13.72 2.90
N ALA A 274 15.98 -13.87 3.26
CA ALA A 274 17.10 -13.46 2.42
C ALA A 274 17.13 -14.23 1.10
N ARG A 275 16.88 -15.55 1.12
CA ARG A 275 16.78 -16.37 -0.09
C ARG A 275 15.62 -15.92 -0.97
N LEU A 276 14.43 -15.73 -0.42
CA LEU A 276 13.26 -15.24 -1.17
C LEU A 276 13.55 -13.87 -1.81
N ALA A 277 14.18 -12.96 -1.08
CA ALA A 277 14.62 -11.67 -1.61
C ALA A 277 15.62 -11.84 -2.77
N ALA A 278 16.57 -12.77 -2.66
CA ALA A 278 17.52 -13.08 -3.72
C ALA A 278 16.81 -13.60 -4.97
N ASP A 279 15.87 -14.54 -4.81
CA ASP A 279 15.10 -15.14 -5.90
C ASP A 279 14.26 -14.08 -6.64
N ALA A 280 13.61 -13.17 -5.89
CA ALA A 280 12.88 -12.05 -6.49
C ALA A 280 13.81 -11.10 -7.28
N LEU A 281 14.98 -10.77 -6.74
CA LEU A 281 15.96 -9.90 -7.43
C LEU A 281 16.55 -10.58 -8.68
N ASP A 282 16.79 -11.90 -8.63
CA ASP A 282 17.20 -12.67 -9.81
C ASP A 282 16.10 -12.70 -10.87
N ALA A 283 14.85 -12.93 -10.48
CA ALA A 283 13.71 -12.88 -11.39
C ALA A 283 13.55 -11.51 -12.06
N VAL A 284 13.72 -10.40 -11.32
CA VAL A 284 13.72 -9.04 -11.89
C VAL A 284 14.80 -8.88 -12.95
N ARG A 285 16.03 -9.31 -12.65
CA ARG A 285 17.16 -9.23 -13.60
C ARG A 285 16.83 -10.03 -14.86
N ASP A 286 16.37 -11.26 -14.70
CA ASP A 286 16.16 -12.18 -15.82
C ASP A 286 14.98 -11.71 -16.69
N LEU A 287 13.89 -11.22 -16.07
CA LEU A 287 12.79 -10.55 -16.77
C LEU A 287 13.26 -9.29 -17.51
N CYS A 288 14.08 -8.45 -16.86
CA CYS A 288 14.59 -7.22 -17.49
C CYS A 288 15.42 -7.53 -18.75
N LEU A 289 16.24 -8.59 -18.70
CA LEU A 289 17.04 -9.04 -19.85
C LEU A 289 16.14 -9.62 -20.95
N ALA A 290 15.21 -10.50 -20.60
CA ALA A 290 14.35 -11.18 -21.57
C ALA A 290 13.35 -10.22 -22.24
N VAL A 291 12.81 -9.25 -21.51
CA VAL A 291 11.88 -8.24 -22.05
C VAL A 291 12.57 -7.30 -23.04
N ALA A 292 13.90 -7.13 -22.98
CA ALA A 292 14.63 -6.29 -23.92
C ALA A 292 14.47 -6.73 -25.39
N ASP A 293 14.22 -8.02 -25.62
CA ASP A 293 14.03 -8.60 -26.95
C ASP A 293 12.54 -8.63 -27.40
N VAL A 294 11.61 -8.18 -26.55
CA VAL A 294 10.17 -8.20 -26.87
C VAL A 294 9.78 -6.98 -27.70
N PRO A 295 9.33 -7.14 -28.97
CA PRO A 295 8.96 -6.00 -29.80
C PRO A 295 7.77 -5.22 -29.22
N GLY A 296 7.85 -3.89 -29.22
CA GLY A 296 6.72 -3.04 -28.80
C GLY A 296 6.60 -2.77 -27.31
N VAL A 297 7.49 -3.33 -26.50
CA VAL A 297 7.60 -3.03 -25.07
C VAL A 297 9.08 -2.76 -24.76
N SER A 298 9.32 -1.94 -23.76
CA SER A 298 10.67 -1.69 -23.24
C SER A 298 10.59 -1.51 -21.73
N VAL A 299 11.68 -1.80 -21.04
CA VAL A 299 11.80 -1.45 -19.62
C VAL A 299 11.94 0.07 -19.51
N ALA A 300 11.09 0.70 -18.69
CA ALA A 300 10.99 2.15 -18.58
C ALA A 300 12.21 2.78 -17.90
N ALA A 301 12.76 2.09 -16.90
CA ALA A 301 13.97 2.45 -16.17
C ALA A 301 14.61 1.17 -15.62
N SER A 302 15.92 1.16 -15.42
CA SER A 302 16.58 0.03 -14.73
C SER A 302 15.99 -0.15 -13.34
N PRO A 303 15.46 -1.34 -13.00
CA PRO A 303 14.84 -1.55 -11.69
C PRO A 303 15.90 -1.53 -10.59
N ASP A 304 15.63 -0.84 -9.49
CA ASP A 304 16.52 -0.81 -8.32
C ASP A 304 16.16 -1.88 -7.27
N ALA A 305 14.97 -2.48 -7.40
CA ALA A 305 14.39 -3.41 -6.44
C ALA A 305 13.47 -4.42 -7.16
N THR A 306 12.33 -4.77 -6.56
CA THR A 306 11.42 -5.83 -7.04
C THR A 306 10.27 -5.34 -7.93
N THR A 307 10.33 -4.11 -8.42
CA THR A 307 9.30 -3.58 -9.32
C THR A 307 9.89 -3.40 -10.71
N LEU A 308 9.33 -4.10 -11.70
CA LEU A 308 9.64 -3.90 -13.10
C LEU A 308 8.61 -2.94 -13.71
N VAL A 309 9.08 -1.89 -14.38
CA VAL A 309 8.20 -0.94 -15.03
C VAL A 309 8.40 -1.01 -16.53
N LEU A 310 7.29 -1.20 -17.25
CA LEU A 310 7.27 -1.35 -18.69
C LEU A 310 6.67 -0.11 -19.36
N ARG A 311 7.23 0.20 -20.52
CA ARG A 311 6.77 1.24 -21.43
C ARG A 311 6.32 0.59 -22.73
N ALA A 312 5.06 0.83 -23.09
CA ALA A 312 4.55 0.47 -24.41
C ALA A 312 5.20 1.35 -25.50
N GLY A 313 5.58 0.74 -26.61
CA GLY A 313 6.07 1.43 -27.80
C GLY A 313 4.97 2.23 -28.49
N ALA A 314 5.33 3.09 -29.44
CA ALA A 314 4.41 4.04 -30.07
C ALA A 314 3.18 3.41 -30.76
N ALA A 315 3.27 2.14 -31.17
CA ALA A 315 2.20 1.39 -31.83
C ALA A 315 1.27 0.64 -30.86
N ALA A 316 1.62 0.55 -29.57
CA ALA A 316 0.86 -0.18 -28.55
C ALA A 316 0.28 0.77 -27.50
N ASP A 317 -0.84 0.36 -26.91
CA ASP A 317 -1.47 1.04 -25.80
C ASP A 317 -1.21 0.30 -24.47
N PRO A 318 -0.71 0.99 -23.43
CA PRO A 318 -0.36 0.35 -22.15
C PRO A 318 -1.59 -0.21 -21.40
N PHE A 319 -2.80 0.33 -21.60
CA PHE A 319 -4.00 -0.20 -20.95
C PHE A 319 -4.48 -1.48 -21.63
N THR A 320 -4.39 -1.55 -22.96
CA THR A 320 -4.66 -2.78 -23.72
C THR A 320 -3.64 -3.87 -23.38
N LEU A 321 -2.37 -3.50 -23.20
CA LEU A 321 -1.32 -4.39 -22.74
C LEU A 321 -1.68 -4.97 -21.35
N ALA A 322 -2.08 -4.10 -20.41
CA ALA A 322 -2.48 -4.50 -19.06
C ALA A 322 -3.70 -5.43 -19.06
N ASP A 323 -4.76 -5.09 -19.81
CA ASP A 323 -5.96 -5.92 -19.91
C ASP A 323 -5.64 -7.32 -20.46
N THR A 324 -4.75 -7.40 -21.47
CA THR A 324 -4.37 -8.70 -22.06
C THR A 324 -3.55 -9.54 -21.07
N LEU A 325 -2.69 -8.93 -20.26
CA LEU A 325 -1.97 -9.62 -19.18
C LEU A 325 -2.93 -10.12 -18.09
N HIS A 326 -3.90 -9.29 -17.68
CA HIS A 326 -4.92 -9.69 -16.71
C HIS A 326 -5.78 -10.86 -17.22
N GLU A 327 -6.15 -10.87 -18.50
CA GLU A 327 -6.87 -12.00 -19.12
C GLU A 327 -6.05 -13.30 -19.11
N GLN A 328 -4.73 -13.19 -19.12
CA GLN A 328 -3.80 -14.33 -18.99
C GLN A 328 -3.48 -14.69 -17.53
N GLY A 329 -4.07 -13.99 -16.56
CA GLY A 329 -3.87 -14.24 -15.13
C GLY A 329 -2.69 -13.48 -14.50
N TRP A 330 -2.02 -12.60 -15.24
CA TRP A 330 -0.90 -11.80 -14.75
C TRP A 330 -1.35 -10.44 -14.22
N SER A 331 -0.90 -10.07 -13.02
CA SER A 331 -1.16 -8.75 -12.44
C SER A 331 -0.25 -7.69 -13.08
N ALA A 332 -0.84 -6.67 -13.69
CA ALA A 332 -0.10 -5.57 -14.28
C ALA A 332 -0.84 -4.25 -14.07
N GLN A 333 -0.24 -3.31 -13.36
CA GLN A 333 -0.93 -2.12 -12.87
C GLN A 333 -0.57 -0.90 -13.73
N PRO A 334 -1.52 -0.31 -14.47
CA PRO A 334 -1.28 0.94 -15.17
C PRO A 334 -1.05 2.08 -14.17
N VAL A 335 0.08 2.76 -14.28
CA VAL A 335 0.42 3.93 -13.48
C VAL A 335 0.22 5.18 -14.33
N LEU A 336 -0.80 5.96 -13.95
CA LEU A 336 -1.10 7.25 -14.55
C LEU A 336 -0.28 8.32 -13.81
N GLY A 337 0.66 9.01 -14.47
CA GLY A 337 1.11 10.31 -13.98
C GLY A 337 2.58 10.49 -13.60
N VAL A 338 3.50 10.15 -14.51
CA VAL A 338 4.85 10.73 -14.49
C VAL A 338 5.22 11.16 -15.91
N GLY A 339 5.13 12.45 -16.24
CA GLY A 339 5.66 12.96 -17.52
C GLY A 339 4.93 12.50 -18.79
N HIS A 340 3.60 12.41 -18.75
CA HIS A 340 2.67 12.29 -19.91
C HIS A 340 2.45 10.90 -20.54
N THR A 341 3.30 9.89 -20.30
CA THR A 341 3.06 8.53 -20.84
C THR A 341 2.73 7.55 -19.72
N PRO A 342 1.57 6.85 -19.75
CA PRO A 342 1.27 5.82 -18.77
C PRO A 342 2.32 4.71 -18.79
N LEU A 343 2.68 4.25 -17.60
CA LEU A 343 3.60 3.14 -17.40
C LEU A 343 2.83 1.91 -16.96
N LEU A 344 3.41 0.72 -17.14
CA LEU A 344 2.85 -0.52 -16.65
C LEU A 344 3.77 -1.10 -15.58
N ARG A 345 3.29 -1.11 -14.34
CA ARG A 345 4.00 -1.61 -13.17
C ARG A 345 3.72 -3.11 -12.99
N LEU A 346 4.78 -3.90 -12.86
CA LEU A 346 4.74 -5.32 -12.55
C LEU A 346 5.53 -5.57 -11.26
N PRO A 347 4.85 -5.82 -10.13
CA PRO A 347 5.49 -6.31 -8.92
C PRO A 347 6.05 -7.70 -9.16
N VAL A 348 7.35 -7.88 -8.96
CA VAL A 348 8.02 -9.16 -9.08
C VAL A 348 8.15 -9.80 -7.71
N THR A 349 7.66 -11.03 -7.58
CA THR A 349 7.72 -11.80 -6.35
C THR A 349 8.67 -12.99 -6.50
N PRO A 350 9.14 -13.60 -5.40
CA PRO A 350 9.98 -14.80 -5.48
C PRO A 350 9.30 -15.95 -6.25
N ALA A 351 7.96 -16.03 -6.17
CA ALA A 351 7.19 -17.05 -6.88
C ALA A 351 7.29 -16.94 -8.41
N MET A 352 7.70 -15.80 -8.96
CA MET A 352 7.88 -15.62 -10.40
C MET A 352 9.21 -16.17 -10.92
N ALA A 353 10.16 -16.53 -10.05
CA ALA A 353 11.48 -17.02 -10.46
C ALA A 353 11.40 -18.26 -11.36
N ASP A 354 10.45 -19.16 -11.09
CA ASP A 354 10.23 -20.38 -11.89
C ASP A 354 9.36 -20.16 -13.14
N HIS A 355 8.84 -18.94 -13.33
CA HIS A 355 7.88 -18.59 -14.38
C HIS A 355 8.35 -17.44 -15.28
N VAL A 356 9.65 -17.12 -15.27
CA VAL A 356 10.20 -16.01 -16.07
C VAL A 356 9.84 -16.15 -17.56
N ASP A 357 9.97 -17.34 -18.13
CA ASP A 357 9.64 -17.60 -19.53
C ASP A 357 8.14 -17.41 -19.81
N ASP A 358 7.27 -17.89 -18.92
CA ASP A 358 5.81 -17.73 -19.04
C ASP A 358 5.40 -16.25 -19.00
N VAL A 359 6.04 -15.45 -18.13
CA VAL A 359 5.82 -14.01 -18.03
C VAL A 359 6.28 -13.30 -19.31
N VAL A 360 7.43 -13.67 -19.86
CA VAL A 360 7.96 -13.07 -21.09
C VAL A 360 7.07 -13.40 -22.28
N GLU A 361 6.60 -14.65 -22.40
CA GLU A 361 5.64 -15.05 -23.43
C GLU A 361 4.33 -14.25 -23.30
N ALA A 362 3.84 -14.09 -22.07
CA ALA A 362 2.65 -13.29 -21.79
C ALA A 362 2.83 -11.82 -22.21
N ILE A 363 3.96 -11.19 -21.86
CA ILE A 363 4.28 -9.81 -22.28
C ILE A 363 4.39 -9.70 -23.81
N ALA A 364 5.01 -10.68 -24.48
CA ALA A 364 5.15 -10.68 -25.94
C ALA A 364 3.80 -10.84 -26.66
N SER A 365 2.96 -11.74 -26.16
CA SER A 365 1.59 -11.95 -26.63
C SER A 365 0.74 -10.69 -26.44
N ALA A 366 0.80 -10.09 -25.25
CA ALA A 366 0.08 -8.88 -24.90
C ALA A 366 0.56 -7.67 -25.73
N SER A 367 1.87 -7.52 -25.94
CA SER A 367 2.45 -6.48 -26.80
C SER A 367 1.94 -6.62 -28.24
N SER A 368 1.98 -7.84 -28.78
CA SER A 368 1.50 -8.13 -30.13
C SER A 368 0.00 -7.84 -30.27
N ALA A 369 -0.80 -8.17 -29.26
CA ALA A 369 -2.23 -7.86 -29.23
C ALA A 369 -2.49 -6.35 -29.19
N ALA A 370 -1.77 -5.63 -28.33
CA ALA A 370 -1.84 -4.18 -28.23
C ALA A 370 -1.44 -3.48 -29.53
N GLN A 371 -0.40 -3.96 -30.22
CA GLN A 371 0.02 -3.44 -31.52
C GLN A 371 -1.03 -3.68 -32.63
N ARG A 372 -1.65 -4.87 -32.66
CA ARG A 372 -2.71 -5.18 -33.65
C ARG A 372 -3.96 -4.32 -33.42
N ARG A 373 -4.31 -4.06 -32.16
CA ARG A 373 -5.42 -3.16 -31.80
C ARG A 373 -5.06 -1.70 -32.10
N GLY A 374 -3.77 -1.36 -32.06
CA GLY A 374 -3.28 0.00 -32.19
C GLY A 374 -3.47 0.79 -30.89
N ARG A 375 -3.12 2.08 -30.92
CA ARG A 375 -3.37 2.95 -29.76
C ARG A 375 -4.86 3.04 -29.50
N ALA A 376 -5.27 2.58 -28.32
CA ALA A 376 -6.64 2.75 -27.89
C ALA A 376 -6.94 4.25 -27.75
N GLN A 377 -8.09 4.66 -28.26
CA GLN A 377 -8.58 6.03 -28.18
C GLN A 377 -9.77 6.04 -27.22
N VAL A 378 -9.91 7.15 -26.50
CA VAL A 378 -11.18 7.40 -25.79
C VAL A 378 -12.29 7.39 -26.83
N ASP A 379 -13.40 6.70 -26.53
CA ASP A 379 -14.55 6.71 -27.41
C ASP A 379 -14.96 8.17 -27.71
N PRO A 380 -15.17 8.56 -28.98
CA PRO A 380 -15.46 9.95 -29.32
C PRO A 380 -16.69 10.53 -28.61
N THR A 381 -17.63 9.68 -28.18
CA THR A 381 -18.78 10.08 -27.38
C THR A 381 -18.37 10.39 -25.95
N LEU A 382 -17.54 9.53 -25.35
CA LEU A 382 -16.98 9.75 -24.02
C LEU A 382 -16.10 11.00 -23.98
N ASP A 383 -15.29 11.23 -25.00
CA ASP A 383 -14.42 12.41 -25.10
C ASP A 383 -15.23 13.72 -25.14
N ARG A 384 -16.32 13.74 -25.93
CA ARG A 384 -17.27 14.87 -25.93
C ARG A 384 -17.94 15.06 -24.58
N LEU A 385 -18.41 13.99 -23.96
CA LEU A 385 -19.08 14.07 -22.66
C LEU A 385 -18.11 14.49 -21.54
N LEU A 386 -16.84 14.10 -21.64
CA LEU A 386 -15.76 14.54 -20.75
C LEU A 386 -15.52 16.05 -20.90
N ALA A 387 -15.52 16.57 -22.13
CA ALA A 387 -15.36 18.01 -22.40
C ALA A 387 -16.55 18.87 -21.90
N GLU A 388 -17.72 18.27 -21.70
CA GLU A 388 -18.91 18.93 -21.14
C GLU A 388 -18.96 18.87 -19.61
N LEU A 389 -18.03 18.16 -18.95
CA LEU A 389 -17.92 18.26 -17.50
C LEU A 389 -17.47 19.67 -17.12
N ASP A 390 -18.13 20.25 -16.12
CA ASP A 390 -17.64 21.44 -15.46
C ASP A 390 -16.27 21.10 -14.83
N PRO A 391 -15.17 21.70 -15.31
CA PRO A 391 -13.82 21.36 -14.85
C PRO A 391 -13.54 21.88 -13.45
N ASP A 392 -14.33 22.83 -12.94
CA ASP A 392 -14.19 23.37 -11.59
C ASP A 392 -15.07 22.60 -10.60
N GLN A 393 -16.24 22.13 -11.04
CA GLN A 393 -17.21 21.41 -10.20
C GLN A 393 -17.90 20.26 -10.94
N PRO A 394 -17.18 19.17 -11.25
CA PRO A 394 -17.75 18.04 -11.97
C PRO A 394 -18.88 17.38 -11.17
N SER A 395 -20.05 17.26 -11.81
CA SER A 395 -21.25 16.65 -11.21
C SER A 395 -21.05 15.16 -10.90
N VAL A 396 -21.48 14.72 -9.72
CA VAL A 396 -21.48 13.29 -9.32
C VAL A 396 -22.29 12.44 -10.29
N TYR A 397 -23.42 12.96 -10.79
CA TYR A 397 -24.26 12.22 -11.74
C TYR A 397 -23.56 12.05 -13.09
N SER A 398 -22.98 13.12 -13.62
CA SER A 398 -22.31 13.11 -14.92
C SER A 398 -21.04 12.24 -14.89
N THR A 399 -20.29 12.28 -13.80
CA THR A 399 -19.10 11.44 -13.60
C THR A 399 -19.47 9.96 -13.48
N GLN A 400 -20.53 9.61 -12.74
CA GLN A 400 -21.04 8.24 -12.65
C GLN A 400 -21.54 7.72 -14.01
N LEU A 401 -22.26 8.54 -14.78
CA LEU A 401 -22.75 8.18 -16.10
C LEU A 401 -21.59 7.91 -17.08
N LEU A 402 -20.60 8.79 -17.09
CA LEU A 402 -19.38 8.65 -17.90
C LEU A 402 -18.62 7.37 -17.58
N LEU A 403 -18.41 7.06 -16.30
CA LEU A 403 -17.75 5.83 -15.87
C LEU A 403 -18.56 4.59 -16.22
N GLY A 404 -19.88 4.63 -16.07
CA GLY A 404 -20.77 3.53 -16.47
C GLY A 404 -20.72 3.27 -17.98
N ALA A 405 -20.68 4.34 -18.79
CA ALA A 405 -20.55 4.22 -20.23
C ALA A 405 -19.17 3.67 -20.63
N ALA A 406 -18.09 4.10 -19.98
CA ALA A 406 -16.75 3.53 -20.19
C ALA A 406 -16.70 2.04 -19.81
N ALA A 407 -17.24 1.67 -18.65
CA ALA A 407 -17.29 0.28 -18.20
C ALA A 407 -18.10 -0.61 -19.16
N ALA A 408 -19.20 -0.10 -19.73
CA ALA A 408 -19.99 -0.83 -20.73
C ALA A 408 -19.23 -1.09 -22.03
N LEU A 409 -18.25 -0.25 -22.40
CA LEU A 409 -17.36 -0.52 -23.55
C LEU A 409 -16.33 -1.60 -23.24
N ASP A 410 -15.95 -1.74 -21.97
CA ASP A 410 -15.05 -2.80 -21.49
C ASP A 410 -15.78 -4.17 -21.39
N GLU A 411 -17.11 -4.19 -21.25
CA GLU A 411 -17.91 -5.42 -21.23
C GLU A 411 -17.94 -6.11 -22.62
N HIS A 412 -17.35 -7.30 -22.75
CA HIS A 412 -17.54 -8.20 -23.88
C HIS A 412 -17.92 -9.61 -23.40
N PRO A 413 -18.78 -10.36 -24.13
CA PRO A 413 -19.11 -11.74 -23.77
C PRO A 413 -17.85 -12.62 -23.77
N GLY A 414 -17.46 -13.12 -22.59
CA GLY A 414 -16.32 -14.03 -22.43
C GLY A 414 -14.97 -13.38 -22.14
N SER A 415 -14.86 -12.04 -22.11
CA SER A 415 -13.67 -11.37 -21.56
C SER A 415 -13.84 -11.17 -20.06
N GLY A 416 -12.77 -11.33 -19.28
CA GLY A 416 -12.75 -10.91 -17.88
C GLY A 416 -12.98 -9.40 -17.71
N ALA A 417 -12.79 -8.88 -16.50
CA ALA A 417 -13.01 -7.47 -16.17
C ALA A 417 -11.94 -6.55 -16.81
N ARG A 418 -12.06 -6.28 -18.12
CA ARG A 418 -11.29 -5.26 -18.83
C ARG A 418 -11.51 -3.89 -18.20
N ARG A 419 -10.49 -3.04 -18.27
CA ARG A 419 -10.54 -1.67 -17.73
C ARG A 419 -9.91 -0.66 -18.67
N SER A 420 -9.58 -1.04 -19.91
CA SER A 420 -8.93 -0.16 -20.88
C SER A 420 -9.73 1.12 -21.15
N ALA A 421 -11.04 1.05 -21.35
CA ALA A 421 -11.87 2.23 -21.63
C ALA A 421 -11.96 3.16 -20.41
N VAL A 422 -12.12 2.60 -19.21
CA VAL A 422 -12.09 3.38 -17.96
C VAL A 422 -10.73 4.06 -17.77
N ASN A 423 -9.63 3.33 -17.96
CA ASN A 423 -8.28 3.88 -17.81
C ASN A 423 -7.95 4.95 -18.86
N LEU A 424 -8.42 4.78 -20.10
CA LEU A 424 -8.29 5.79 -21.16
C LEU A 424 -9.05 7.08 -20.82
N LEU A 425 -10.29 6.95 -20.32
CA LEU A 425 -11.08 8.10 -19.88
C LEU A 425 -10.37 8.84 -18.74
N LEU A 426 -9.88 8.11 -17.73
CA LEU A 426 -9.10 8.68 -16.63
C LEU A 426 -7.80 9.33 -17.11
N HIS A 427 -7.13 8.75 -18.09
CA HIS A 427 -5.92 9.31 -18.66
C HIS A 427 -6.19 10.64 -19.38
N ALA A 428 -7.26 10.70 -20.18
CA ALA A 428 -7.62 11.88 -20.97
C ALA A 428 -8.18 13.05 -20.16
N ALA A 429 -8.78 12.80 -18.99
CA ALA A 429 -9.32 13.83 -18.12
C ALA A 429 -8.24 14.83 -17.65
N ASP A 430 -8.61 16.09 -17.41
CA ASP A 430 -7.74 17.03 -16.69
C ASP A 430 -7.60 16.62 -15.21
N GLY A 431 -6.78 17.33 -14.43
CA GLY A 431 -6.54 17.01 -13.02
C GLY A 431 -7.82 16.94 -12.18
N THR A 432 -8.66 17.97 -12.26
CA THR A 432 -9.89 18.07 -11.44
C THR A 432 -10.93 17.05 -11.87
N SER A 433 -11.14 16.89 -13.18
CA SER A 433 -12.08 15.91 -13.73
C SER A 433 -11.64 14.47 -13.41
N ARG A 434 -10.34 14.18 -13.48
CA ARG A 434 -9.79 12.85 -13.13
C ARG A 434 -10.05 12.51 -11.67
N ASP A 435 -9.82 13.45 -10.75
CA ASP A 435 -10.05 13.24 -9.32
C ASP A 435 -11.53 12.97 -9.01
N ALA A 436 -12.43 13.67 -9.70
CA ALA A 436 -13.86 13.46 -9.58
C ALA A 436 -14.31 12.10 -10.13
N LEU A 437 -13.78 11.69 -11.28
CA LEU A 437 -14.01 10.36 -11.85
C LEU A 437 -13.48 9.26 -10.91
N LEU A 438 -12.26 9.40 -10.37
CA LEU A 438 -11.72 8.44 -9.41
C LEU A 438 -12.58 8.32 -8.15
N ARG A 439 -13.10 9.45 -7.64
CA ARG A 439 -14.03 9.47 -6.50
C ARG A 439 -15.32 8.72 -6.81
N ALA A 440 -15.95 9.01 -7.95
CA ALA A 440 -17.19 8.35 -8.38
C ALA A 440 -16.99 6.85 -8.61
N TYR A 441 -15.85 6.45 -9.19
CA TYR A 441 -15.47 5.06 -9.39
C TYR A 441 -15.38 4.29 -8.06
N ARG A 442 -14.68 4.87 -7.07
CA ARG A 442 -14.55 4.29 -5.73
C ARG A 442 -15.88 4.22 -5.00
N GLU A 443 -16.77 5.19 -5.19
CA GLU A 443 -18.10 5.21 -4.57
C GLU A 443 -19.03 4.13 -5.15
N ALA A 444 -18.97 3.90 -6.46
CA ALA A 444 -19.76 2.85 -7.12
C ALA A 444 -19.49 1.45 -6.51
N GLY A 445 -18.23 1.15 -6.21
CA GLY A 445 -17.83 -0.11 -5.56
C GLY A 445 -18.22 -0.23 -4.07
N ARG A 446 -18.69 0.85 -3.43
CA ARG A 446 -19.01 0.90 -1.99
C ARG A 446 -20.51 0.88 -1.68
N ARG A 447 -21.37 0.62 -2.67
CA ARG A 447 -22.82 0.56 -2.44
C ARG A 447 -23.20 -0.72 -1.68
N PRO A 448 -23.92 -0.63 -0.55
CA PRO A 448 -24.22 -1.80 0.27
C PRO A 448 -25.20 -2.74 -0.43
N LEU A 449 -24.89 -4.04 -0.43
CA LEU A 449 -25.83 -5.08 -0.81
C LEU A 449 -26.83 -5.31 0.33
N ARG A 450 -28.05 -4.80 0.19
CA ARG A 450 -29.11 -4.97 1.19
C ARG A 450 -29.94 -6.22 0.89
N ARG A 451 -29.98 -7.15 1.84
CA ARG A 451 -30.81 -8.38 1.77
C ARG A 451 -32.17 -8.25 2.47
N GLY A 452 -32.56 -7.03 2.83
CA GLY A 452 -33.74 -6.74 3.65
C GLY A 452 -33.43 -6.80 5.15
N THR A 453 -34.34 -6.27 5.96
CA THR A 453 -34.26 -6.40 7.43
C THR A 453 -34.52 -7.85 7.82
N PRO A 454 -33.66 -8.49 8.63
CA PRO A 454 -33.93 -9.83 9.14
C PRO A 454 -35.29 -9.84 9.87
N ARG A 455 -36.19 -10.75 9.48
CA ARG A 455 -37.38 -11.05 10.28
C ARG A 455 -36.98 -12.08 11.31
N LEU A 456 -36.86 -11.67 12.57
CA LEU A 456 -36.75 -12.59 13.68
C LEU A 456 -38.16 -13.16 13.91
N THR A 457 -38.36 -14.44 13.65
CA THR A 457 -39.57 -15.13 14.11
C THR A 457 -39.50 -15.18 15.63
N GLU A 458 -40.48 -14.59 16.31
CA GLU A 458 -40.74 -14.90 17.71
C GLU A 458 -40.98 -16.42 17.76
N GLN A 459 -40.07 -17.17 18.37
CA GLN A 459 -40.32 -18.58 18.68
C GLN A 459 -41.41 -18.61 19.75
N GLU A 460 -42.51 -19.30 19.46
CA GLU A 460 -43.59 -19.66 20.39
C GLU A 460 -43.09 -20.54 21.54
#